data_AF-A0A8J9VHJ9-F1
#
_entry.id   AF-A0A8J9VHJ9-F1
#
_cell.length_a   1.000
_cell.length_b   1.000
_cell.length_c   1.000
_cell.angle_alpha   90.00
_cell.angle_beta   90.00
_cell.angle_gamma   90.00
#
_symmetry.space_group_name_H-M   'P 1'
#
loop_
_entity.id
_entity.type
_entity.pdbx_description
1 polymer ?
#
loop_
_entity_poly.entity_id
_entity_poly.type
_entity_poly.pdbx_seq_one_letter_code
_entity_poly.pdbx_strand_id
1 'polypeptide(L)'
;MFIRDEVTNVFASACMPLRKWKSNESKLISGSFQSPLDLSMGSVEPNKLLGLDWFTNSDELGFLIGSKILEGNTKRDLFSAIARIFDPLGLLSPFVVSMKMMLQKMWLDKLSWDEPLTQEYITSWDALVKALPLLNQFRIPRLVIKDSFKALELHIFTYASEGAYGACAYVRSIDGNRARIYEKIINSLRVNFDRVYCWTDSTIVLGWLQMLPSKLQPFVRNRVAEVLDKAGSCNWQHVPTDKNPADLISRGVDISTLQGSDLWWHGPDFLNKDPFNYPSKLKFLNFDTLPGTRAHVALSIKTENIHSKDSTFINFKFQIIYDLFVA
;
A
#
# COMPACT_ATOMS: atom_id res chain seq x y z
N MET A 1 32.23 4.98 14.38
CA MET A 1 31.45 5.15 15.62
C MET A 1 30.02 4.77 15.31
N PHE A 2 29.40 3.86 16.06
CA PHE A 2 28.03 3.46 15.75
C PHE A 2 27.07 4.51 16.30
N ILE A 3 26.00 4.82 15.55
CA ILE A 3 24.90 5.71 15.99
C ILE A 3 24.41 5.32 17.39
N ARG A 4 24.40 4.02 17.70
CA ARG A 4 24.09 3.48 19.03
C ARG A 4 24.88 4.18 20.14
N ASP A 5 26.19 4.29 19.99
CA ASP A 5 27.08 4.80 21.04
C ASP A 5 26.88 6.30 21.24
N GLU A 6 26.71 7.05 20.13
CA GLU A 6 26.42 8.48 20.16
C GLU A 6 25.07 8.77 20.85
N VAL A 7 24.00 8.08 20.43
CA VAL A 7 22.67 8.26 21.04
C VAL A 7 22.69 7.87 22.51
N THR A 8 23.37 6.77 22.87
CA THR A 8 23.51 6.35 24.27
C THR A 8 24.17 7.43 25.12
N ASN A 9 25.24 8.05 24.62
CA ASN A 9 25.95 9.11 25.33
C ASN A 9 25.09 10.38 25.49
N VAL A 10 24.37 10.79 24.44
CA VAL A 10 23.45 11.95 24.49
C VAL A 10 22.36 11.72 25.54
N PHE A 11 21.71 10.56 25.53
CA PHE A 11 20.66 10.22 26.48
C PHE A 11 21.17 10.08 27.92
N ALA A 12 22.36 9.49 28.10
CA ALA A 12 23.03 9.44 29.38
C ALA A 12 23.34 10.85 29.94
N SER A 13 23.77 11.79 29.08
CA SER A 13 24.03 13.18 29.46
C SER A 13 22.78 13.93 29.95
N ALA A 14 21.60 13.51 29.48
CA ALA A 14 20.30 14.02 29.91
C ALA A 14 19.71 13.25 31.11
N CYS A 15 20.50 12.38 31.76
CA CYS A 15 20.05 11.50 32.85
C CYS A 15 18.91 10.54 32.43
N MET A 16 18.80 10.21 31.14
CA MET A 16 17.78 9.33 30.57
C MET A 16 18.43 8.08 29.95
N PRO A 17 19.05 7.17 30.73
CA PRO A 17 19.77 6.03 30.16
C PRO A 17 18.82 5.15 29.34
N LEU A 18 19.23 4.85 28.10
CA LEU A 18 18.50 3.94 27.21
C LEU A 18 18.48 2.53 27.83
N ARG A 19 17.31 1.90 27.82
CA ARG A 19 17.08 0.60 28.51
C ARG A 19 16.82 -0.57 27.57
N LYS A 20 16.44 -0.30 26.32
CA LYS A 20 16.07 -1.32 25.34
C LYS A 20 16.65 -0.94 23.99
N TRP A 21 17.67 -1.68 23.55
CA TRP A 21 18.25 -1.56 22.23
C TRP A 21 18.27 -2.93 21.56
N LYS A 22 17.94 -2.99 20.26
CA LYS A 22 18.02 -4.20 19.47
C LYS A 22 18.57 -3.89 18.08
N SER A 23 19.21 -4.87 17.48
CA SER A 23 19.79 -4.78 16.15
C SER A 23 19.65 -6.13 15.45
N ASN A 24 19.65 -6.13 14.13
CA ASN A 24 19.84 -7.31 13.30
C ASN A 24 21.34 -7.66 13.12
N GLU A 25 22.27 -6.79 13.55
CA GLU A 25 23.71 -7.02 13.48
C GLU A 25 24.25 -7.53 14.82
N SER A 26 24.86 -8.73 14.82
CA SER A 26 25.37 -9.40 16.02
C SER A 26 26.45 -8.59 16.76
N LYS A 27 27.30 -7.86 16.02
CA LYS A 27 28.36 -6.99 16.57
C LYS A 27 27.82 -5.85 17.45
N LEU A 28 26.57 -5.44 17.23
CA LEU A 28 25.91 -4.39 18.02
C LEU A 28 25.21 -4.94 19.27
N ILE A 29 25.03 -6.26 19.36
CA ILE A 29 24.39 -6.94 20.50
C ILE A 29 25.44 -7.42 21.51
N SER A 30 26.65 -7.77 21.07
CA SER A 30 27.71 -8.34 21.92
C SER A 30 28.32 -7.36 22.95
N GLY A 31 27.85 -6.11 23.01
CA GLY A 31 28.19 -5.15 24.07
C GLY A 31 27.14 -5.22 25.18
N SER A 32 27.52 -5.78 26.32
CA SER A 32 26.68 -6.03 27.51
C SER A 32 25.90 -4.80 28.00
N PHE A 33 24.65 -4.65 27.54
CA PHE A 33 23.60 -3.95 28.27
C PHE A 33 22.83 -5.01 29.07
N GLN A 34 23.39 -5.44 30.21
CA GLN A 34 22.55 -5.99 31.27
C GLN A 34 21.94 -4.81 32.00
N SER A 35 20.81 -4.32 31.51
CA SER A 35 19.92 -3.54 32.36
C SER A 35 19.58 -4.44 33.56
N PRO A 36 19.80 -4.01 34.82
CA PRO A 36 19.43 -4.80 36.00
C PRO A 36 17.92 -5.14 36.06
N LEU A 37 17.12 -4.55 35.17
CA LEU A 37 15.67 -4.68 35.04
C LEU A 37 15.28 -5.14 33.62
N ASP A 38 16.11 -5.93 32.95
CA ASP A 38 15.72 -6.57 31.69
C ASP A 38 14.71 -7.69 31.96
N LEU A 39 13.44 -7.30 32.09
CA LEU A 39 12.27 -8.19 32.26
C LEU A 39 11.98 -9.06 31.03
N SER A 40 12.87 -9.11 30.04
CA SER A 40 12.73 -9.92 28.82
C SER A 40 13.46 -11.28 28.88
N MET A 41 13.96 -11.67 30.06
CA MET A 41 14.49 -13.02 30.30
C MET A 41 13.34 -14.04 30.36
N GLY A 42 12.80 -14.44 29.21
CA GLY A 42 11.89 -15.58 29.12
C GLY A 42 10.76 -15.51 28.10
N SER A 43 10.45 -14.37 27.49
CA SER A 43 9.44 -14.34 26.43
C SER A 43 10.09 -14.47 25.04
N VAL A 44 9.73 -15.55 24.34
CA VAL A 44 9.94 -15.75 22.89
C VAL A 44 9.03 -14.81 22.08
N GLU A 45 8.71 -13.63 22.62
CA GLU A 45 7.83 -12.68 21.96
C GLU A 45 8.67 -11.82 20.99
N PRO A 46 8.25 -11.73 19.72
CA PRO A 46 8.90 -10.84 18.76
C PRO A 46 8.83 -9.39 19.25
N ASN A 47 9.86 -8.61 18.92
CA ASN A 47 9.97 -7.23 19.39
C ASN A 47 9.14 -6.32 18.50
N LYS A 48 8.45 -5.33 19.07
CA LYS A 48 7.65 -4.44 18.25
C LYS A 48 8.50 -3.37 17.56
N LEU A 49 8.36 -3.24 16.25
CA LEU A 49 8.86 -2.12 15.43
C LEU A 49 7.66 -1.43 14.77
N LEU A 50 7.43 -0.16 15.09
CA LEU A 50 6.27 0.62 14.62
C LEU A 50 4.91 -0.06 14.91
N GLY A 51 4.86 -0.92 15.93
CA GLY A 51 3.67 -1.69 16.31
C GLY A 51 3.51 -3.05 15.62
N LEU A 52 4.35 -3.35 14.61
CA LEU A 52 4.49 -4.67 13.99
C LEU A 52 5.54 -5.51 14.71
N ASP A 53 5.48 -6.82 14.56
CA ASP A 53 6.52 -7.71 15.09
C ASP A 53 7.77 -7.65 14.22
N TRP A 54 8.93 -7.57 14.85
CA TRP A 54 10.24 -7.60 14.19
C TRP A 54 11.04 -8.79 14.68
N PHE A 55 11.29 -9.70 13.73
CA PHE A 55 12.15 -10.85 13.88
C PHE A 55 13.59 -10.43 13.56
N THR A 56 14.32 -10.01 14.59
CA THR A 56 15.67 -9.43 14.45
C THR A 56 16.67 -10.35 13.77
N ASN A 57 16.52 -11.67 13.95
CA ASN A 57 17.46 -12.67 13.41
C ASN A 57 17.32 -12.82 11.89
N SER A 58 16.10 -12.77 11.36
CA SER A 58 15.83 -12.87 9.92
C SER A 58 15.64 -11.50 9.24
N ASP A 59 15.56 -10.43 10.03
CA ASP A 59 15.23 -9.08 9.58
C ASP A 59 13.88 -8.97 8.86
N GLU A 60 12.87 -9.63 9.43
CA GLU A 60 11.52 -9.70 8.89
C GLU A 60 10.51 -9.03 9.82
N LEU A 61 9.48 -8.44 9.21
CA LEU A 61 8.27 -7.99 9.86
C LEU A 61 7.23 -9.11 9.86
N GLY A 62 6.43 -9.17 10.91
CA GLY A 62 5.23 -10.02 10.96
C GLY A 62 4.09 -9.36 11.72
N PHE A 63 2.97 -10.08 11.77
CA PHE A 63 1.74 -9.63 12.41
C PHE A 63 1.38 -10.59 13.54
N LEU A 64 1.36 -10.12 14.79
CA LEU A 64 0.81 -10.90 15.89
C LEU A 64 -0.70 -10.69 15.98
N ILE A 65 -1.46 -11.75 15.76
CA ILE A 65 -2.86 -11.81 16.15
C ILE A 65 -2.98 -12.89 17.21
N GLY A 66 -3.49 -12.49 18.39
CA GLY A 66 -3.63 -13.40 19.53
C GLY A 66 -4.30 -14.72 19.13
N SER A 67 -3.79 -15.82 19.67
CA SER A 67 -4.19 -17.20 19.32
C SER A 67 -5.62 -17.57 19.68
N LYS A 68 -6.32 -16.74 20.46
CA LYS A 68 -7.73 -16.96 20.79
C LYS A 68 -8.57 -16.75 19.54
N ILE A 69 -9.20 -17.84 19.11
CA ILE A 69 -10.28 -17.84 18.13
C ILE A 69 -11.36 -16.89 18.62
N LEU A 70 -11.89 -16.07 17.72
CA LEU A 70 -13.01 -15.19 18.05
C LEU A 70 -14.27 -16.05 18.20
N GLU A 71 -14.88 -16.03 19.38
CA GLU A 71 -16.06 -16.85 19.71
C GLU A 71 -17.40 -16.15 19.40
N GLY A 72 -17.35 -14.87 19.01
CA GLY A 72 -18.53 -14.08 18.67
C GLY A 72 -19.06 -14.34 17.27
N ASN A 73 -20.26 -13.84 16.98
CA ASN A 73 -20.95 -13.97 15.69
C ASN A 73 -21.87 -12.77 15.43
N THR A 74 -21.41 -11.57 15.75
CA THR A 74 -22.15 -10.34 15.54
C THR A 74 -21.39 -9.37 14.64
N LYS A 75 -22.09 -8.34 14.15
CA LYS A 75 -21.46 -7.22 13.43
C LYS A 75 -20.38 -6.54 14.28
N ARG A 76 -20.57 -6.44 15.60
CA ARG A 76 -19.58 -5.92 16.56
C ARG A 76 -18.33 -6.79 16.58
N ASP A 77 -18.47 -8.10 16.52
CA ASP A 77 -17.34 -9.02 16.50
C ASP A 77 -16.53 -8.90 15.21
N LEU A 78 -17.19 -8.71 14.06
CA LEU A 78 -16.50 -8.41 12.80
C LEU A 78 -15.71 -7.12 12.86
N PHE A 79 -16.30 -6.06 13.41
CA PHE A 79 -15.59 -4.79 13.60
C PHE A 79 -14.39 -4.95 14.55
N SER A 80 -14.57 -5.70 15.64
CA SER A 80 -13.50 -6.04 16.58
C SER A 80 -12.38 -6.83 15.90
N ALA A 81 -12.72 -7.79 15.02
CA ALA A 81 -11.76 -8.54 14.23
C ALA A 81 -10.93 -7.64 13.31
N ILE A 82 -11.58 -6.70 12.60
CA ILE A 82 -10.90 -5.71 11.74
C ILE A 82 -9.95 -4.84 12.58
N ALA A 83 -10.41 -4.35 13.73
CA ALA A 83 -9.61 -3.50 14.61
C ALA A 83 -8.39 -4.20 15.23
N ARG A 84 -8.42 -5.54 15.34
CA ARG A 84 -7.27 -6.34 15.80
C ARG A 84 -6.14 -6.41 14.78
N ILE A 85 -6.41 -6.16 13.50
CA ILE A 85 -5.41 -6.20 12.44
C ILE A 85 -4.69 -4.86 12.41
N PHE A 86 -3.53 -4.79 13.07
CA PHE A 86 -2.67 -3.63 13.02
C PHE A 86 -1.77 -3.69 11.77
N ASP A 87 -2.19 -3.01 10.70
CA ASP A 87 -1.50 -2.96 9.41
C ASP A 87 -1.20 -1.51 8.99
N PRO A 88 -0.20 -0.86 9.62
CA PRO A 88 0.14 0.55 9.34
C PRO A 88 0.72 0.75 7.94
N LEU A 89 1.27 -0.31 7.33
CA LEU A 89 1.87 -0.28 6.00
C LEU A 89 0.85 -0.63 4.91
N GLY A 90 -0.31 -1.19 5.27
CA GLY A 90 -1.33 -1.60 4.31
C GLY A 90 -0.92 -2.84 3.51
N LEU A 91 -0.10 -3.74 4.07
CA LEU A 91 0.37 -4.96 3.41
C LEU A 91 -0.70 -6.05 3.39
N LEU A 92 -1.61 -6.02 4.35
CA LEU A 92 -2.76 -6.90 4.45
C LEU A 92 -4.03 -6.25 3.89
N SER A 93 -3.91 -5.09 3.22
CA SER A 93 -5.05 -4.33 2.71
C SER A 93 -6.03 -5.15 1.85
N PRO A 94 -5.60 -6.05 0.94
CA PRO A 94 -6.55 -6.90 0.19
C PRO A 94 -7.41 -7.78 1.09
N PHE A 95 -6.85 -8.29 2.19
CA PHE A 95 -7.61 -9.06 3.16
C PHE A 95 -8.50 -8.17 4.04
N VAL A 96 -7.98 -7.04 4.53
CA VAL A 96 -8.75 -6.12 5.38
C VAL A 96 -9.94 -5.51 4.61
N VAL A 97 -9.81 -5.24 3.31
CA VAL A 97 -10.90 -4.72 2.48
C VAL A 97 -12.04 -5.72 2.38
N SER A 98 -11.78 -7.02 2.20
CA SER A 98 -12.85 -8.02 2.12
C SER A 98 -13.69 -8.05 3.41
N MET A 99 -13.04 -7.94 4.58
CA MET A 99 -13.71 -7.82 5.88
C MET A 99 -14.56 -6.55 5.98
N LYS A 100 -14.04 -5.41 5.49
CA LYS A 100 -14.75 -4.13 5.50
C LYS A 100 -15.93 -4.10 4.54
N MET A 101 -15.83 -4.74 3.38
CA MET A 101 -16.94 -4.88 2.43
C MET A 101 -18.06 -5.71 3.04
N MET A 102 -17.73 -6.80 3.74
CA MET A 102 -18.71 -7.59 4.49
C MET A 102 -19.39 -6.75 5.58
N LEU A 103 -18.63 -5.95 6.35
CA LEU A 103 -19.18 -5.04 7.35
C LEU A 103 -20.12 -3.99 6.73
N GLN A 104 -19.74 -3.41 5.58
CA GLN A 104 -20.56 -2.46 4.84
C GLN A 104 -21.87 -3.09 4.38
N LYS A 105 -21.83 -4.31 3.87
CA LYS A 105 -23.04 -5.03 3.43
C LYS A 105 -24.01 -5.25 4.59
N MET A 106 -23.52 -5.62 5.77
CA MET A 106 -24.35 -5.74 6.98
C MET A 106 -25.01 -4.42 7.40
N TRP A 107 -24.35 -3.28 7.15
CA TRP A 107 -24.97 -1.97 7.39
C TRP A 107 -26.08 -1.66 6.39
N LEU A 108 -25.87 -1.97 5.11
CA LEU A 108 -26.90 -1.81 4.07
C LEU A 108 -28.13 -2.67 4.35
N ASP A 109 -27.92 -3.87 4.88
CA ASP A 109 -28.99 -4.79 5.30
C ASP A 109 -29.61 -4.41 6.67
N LYS A 110 -29.14 -3.32 7.29
CA LYS A 110 -29.64 -2.78 8.57
C LYS A 110 -29.55 -3.76 9.75
N LEU A 111 -28.59 -4.70 9.72
CA LEU A 111 -28.33 -5.62 10.83
C LEU A 111 -27.90 -4.83 12.07
N SER A 112 -28.41 -5.17 13.26
CA SER A 112 -27.99 -4.51 14.50
C SER A 112 -26.55 -4.88 14.91
N TRP A 113 -25.96 -4.14 15.85
CA TRP A 113 -24.58 -4.39 16.31
C TRP A 113 -24.38 -5.72 17.02
N ASP A 114 -25.35 -6.08 17.86
CA ASP A 114 -25.29 -7.23 18.76
C ASP A 114 -26.25 -8.36 18.31
N GLU A 115 -26.82 -8.24 17.12
CA GLU A 115 -27.65 -9.26 16.49
C GLU A 115 -26.77 -10.35 15.87
N PRO A 116 -27.13 -11.64 16.03
CA PRO A 116 -26.42 -12.74 15.38
C PRO A 116 -26.40 -12.60 13.85
N LEU A 117 -25.28 -12.97 13.24
CA LEU A 117 -25.15 -13.01 11.80
C LEU A 117 -26.19 -13.95 11.16
N THR A 118 -26.75 -13.54 10.02
CA THR A 118 -27.64 -14.40 9.21
C THR A 118 -26.86 -15.51 8.52
N GLN A 119 -27.55 -16.53 8.02
CA GLN A 119 -26.93 -17.66 7.32
C GLN A 119 -26.08 -17.24 6.11
N GLU A 120 -26.41 -16.11 5.49
CA GLU A 120 -25.66 -15.49 4.40
C GLU A 120 -24.24 -15.08 4.85
N TYR A 121 -24.10 -14.58 6.07
CA TYR A 121 -22.84 -14.05 6.60
C TYR A 121 -22.04 -15.07 7.41
N ILE A 122 -22.71 -16.02 8.08
CA ILE A 122 -22.07 -17.01 8.95
C ILE A 122 -20.97 -17.78 8.22
N THR A 123 -21.22 -18.24 6.99
CA THR A 123 -20.23 -19.02 6.23
C THR A 123 -18.94 -18.22 5.99
N SER A 124 -19.08 -16.95 5.62
CA SER A 124 -17.95 -16.05 5.39
C SER A 124 -17.24 -15.68 6.69
N TRP A 125 -18.00 -15.50 7.78
CA TRP A 125 -17.48 -15.25 9.12
C TRP A 125 -16.64 -16.42 9.63
N ASP A 126 -17.16 -17.64 9.55
CA ASP A 126 -16.45 -18.84 10.01
C ASP A 126 -15.15 -19.07 9.24
N ALA A 127 -15.17 -18.83 7.91
CA ALA A 127 -13.98 -18.90 7.09
C ALA A 127 -12.93 -17.85 7.53
N LEU A 128 -13.38 -16.61 7.77
CA LEU A 128 -12.55 -15.50 8.24
C LEU A 128 -11.94 -15.78 9.61
N VAL A 129 -12.73 -16.23 10.58
CA VAL A 129 -12.27 -16.52 11.95
C VAL A 129 -11.23 -17.65 11.96
N LYS A 130 -11.44 -18.70 11.14
CA LYS A 130 -10.46 -19.79 10.96
C LYS A 130 -9.19 -19.33 10.26
N ALA A 131 -9.31 -18.36 9.35
CA ALA A 131 -8.20 -17.78 8.60
C ALA A 131 -7.34 -16.81 9.44
N LEU A 132 -7.92 -16.04 10.36
CA LEU A 132 -7.22 -15.00 11.12
C LEU A 132 -5.89 -15.45 11.77
N PRO A 133 -5.78 -16.63 12.42
CA PRO A 133 -4.52 -17.10 12.98
C PRO A 133 -3.41 -17.29 11.96
N LEU A 134 -3.72 -17.46 10.66
CA LEU A 134 -2.73 -17.57 9.59
C LEU A 134 -1.95 -16.26 9.40
N LEU A 135 -2.46 -15.11 9.87
CA LEU A 135 -1.72 -13.84 9.84
C LEU A 135 -0.40 -13.91 10.64
N ASN A 136 -0.34 -14.77 11.67
CA ASN A 136 0.88 -15.00 12.44
C ASN A 136 2.01 -15.65 11.63
N GLN A 137 1.72 -16.20 10.46
CA GLN A 137 2.68 -16.89 9.60
C GLN A 137 3.35 -15.95 8.58
N PHE A 138 2.80 -14.75 8.36
CA PHE A 138 3.37 -13.80 7.42
C PHE A 138 4.75 -13.33 7.89
N ARG A 139 5.72 -13.39 6.98
CA ARG A 139 7.08 -12.89 7.16
C ARG A 139 7.42 -12.04 5.96
N ILE A 140 7.66 -10.75 6.21
CA ILE A 140 7.90 -9.76 5.17
C ILE A 140 9.28 -9.16 5.39
N PRO A 141 10.21 -9.23 4.42
CA PRO A 141 11.53 -8.62 4.57
C PRO A 141 11.43 -7.13 4.92
N ARG A 142 12.06 -6.70 6.01
CA ARG A 142 12.02 -5.29 6.46
C ARG A 142 12.81 -4.37 5.50
N LEU A 143 13.88 -4.90 4.90
CA LEU A 143 14.75 -4.12 4.03
C LEU A 143 14.15 -3.94 2.63
N VAL A 144 13.72 -2.70 2.35
CA VAL A 144 13.04 -2.31 1.11
C VAL A 144 13.99 -1.73 0.05
N ILE A 145 15.14 -1.17 0.42
CA ILE A 145 16.10 -0.64 -0.57
C ILE A 145 17.49 -1.11 -0.17
N LYS A 146 18.22 -1.72 -1.11
CA LYS A 146 19.62 -2.07 -0.90
C LYS A 146 20.52 -0.86 -1.09
N ASP A 147 21.68 -0.86 -0.45
CA ASP A 147 22.60 0.29 -0.46
C ASP A 147 23.21 0.60 -1.86
N SER A 148 23.19 -0.36 -2.79
CA SER A 148 23.74 -0.21 -4.14
C SER A 148 22.66 -0.31 -5.22
N PHE A 149 22.23 0.82 -5.75
CA PHE A 149 21.36 0.89 -6.94
C PHE A 149 21.80 2.04 -7.86
N LYS A 150 21.53 1.89 -9.16
CA LYS A 150 21.81 2.92 -10.19
C LYS A 150 20.66 3.91 -10.33
N ALA A 151 19.44 3.44 -10.17
CA ALA A 151 18.23 4.25 -10.26
C ALA A 151 17.12 3.63 -9.39
N LEU A 152 16.22 4.48 -8.93
CA LEU A 152 15.05 4.13 -8.14
C LEU A 152 13.79 4.60 -8.86
N GLU A 153 12.86 3.68 -9.04
CA GLU A 153 11.56 3.96 -9.67
C GLU A 153 10.43 3.73 -8.67
N LEU A 154 9.38 4.53 -8.79
CA LEU A 154 8.13 4.35 -8.05
C LEU A 154 7.03 3.94 -9.02
N HIS A 155 6.35 2.84 -8.75
CA HIS A 155 5.25 2.32 -9.56
C HIS A 155 3.96 2.33 -8.74
N ILE A 156 3.01 3.19 -9.11
CA ILE A 156 1.72 3.34 -8.43
C ILE A 156 0.65 2.70 -9.29
N PHE A 157 -0.01 1.67 -8.79
CA PHE A 157 -1.11 0.99 -9.46
C PHE A 157 -2.43 1.44 -8.87
N THR A 158 -3.40 1.69 -9.74
CA THR A 158 -4.74 2.12 -9.34
C THR A 158 -5.79 1.24 -10.01
N TYR A 159 -6.87 0.98 -9.27
CA TYR A 159 -8.04 0.27 -9.77
C TYR A 159 -9.30 0.72 -9.02
N ALA A 160 -10.43 0.71 -9.70
CA ALA A 160 -11.73 1.05 -9.14
C ALA A 160 -12.73 -0.07 -9.44
N SER A 161 -13.26 -0.70 -8.39
CA SER A 161 -14.38 -1.64 -8.49
C SER A 161 -15.67 -0.99 -7.98
N GLU A 162 -16.81 -1.66 -8.13
CA GLU A 162 -18.07 -1.25 -7.50
C GLU A 162 -18.00 -1.29 -5.96
N GLY A 163 -17.15 -2.16 -5.41
CA GLY A 163 -17.04 -2.38 -3.96
C GLY A 163 -16.04 -1.46 -3.29
N ALA A 164 -14.88 -1.21 -3.91
CA ALA A 164 -13.84 -0.37 -3.35
C ALA A 164 -12.90 0.21 -4.42
N TYR A 165 -12.22 1.28 -4.04
CA TYR A 165 -11.08 1.81 -4.79
C TYR A 165 -9.79 1.25 -4.20
N GLY A 166 -8.90 0.78 -5.08
CA GLY A 166 -7.61 0.20 -4.71
C GLY A 166 -6.46 1.02 -5.26
N ALA A 167 -5.45 1.26 -4.42
CA ALA A 167 -4.15 1.74 -4.87
C ALA A 167 -3.02 1.04 -4.10
N CYS A 168 -1.99 0.63 -4.81
CA CYS A 168 -0.74 0.13 -4.23
C CYS A 168 0.46 0.77 -4.92
N ALA A 169 1.57 0.82 -4.19
CA ALA A 169 2.81 1.38 -4.68
C ALA A 169 3.93 0.36 -4.48
N TYR A 170 4.81 0.30 -5.47
CA TYR A 170 6.01 -0.51 -5.44
C TYR A 170 7.22 0.37 -5.71
N VAL A 171 8.29 0.14 -4.96
CA VAL A 171 9.59 0.76 -5.18
C VAL A 171 10.44 -0.23 -5.96
N ARG A 172 11.03 0.21 -7.06
CA ARG A 172 11.89 -0.64 -7.88
C ARG A 172 13.31 -0.08 -7.88
N SER A 173 14.26 -0.84 -7.36
CA SER A 173 15.68 -0.51 -7.48
C SER A 173 16.26 -1.18 -8.72
N ILE A 174 16.99 -0.44 -9.53
CA ILE A 174 17.68 -0.95 -10.72
C ILE A 174 19.16 -1.11 -10.38
N ASP A 175 19.66 -2.33 -10.47
CA ASP A 175 21.08 -2.65 -10.34
C ASP A 175 21.57 -3.38 -11.60
N GLY A 176 22.24 -2.65 -12.49
CA GLY A 176 22.63 -3.18 -13.80
C GLY A 176 21.42 -3.71 -14.59
N ASN A 177 21.44 -4.99 -14.98
CA ASN A 177 20.34 -5.64 -15.72
C ASN A 177 19.26 -6.25 -14.81
N ARG A 178 19.36 -6.09 -13.49
CA ARG A 178 18.41 -6.68 -12.53
C ARG A 178 17.55 -5.59 -11.92
N ALA A 179 16.25 -5.79 -12.00
CA ALA A 179 15.29 -5.02 -11.24
C ALA A 179 14.86 -5.83 -10.02
N ARG A 180 14.69 -5.15 -8.90
CA ARG A 180 14.05 -5.70 -7.72
C ARG A 180 12.93 -4.78 -7.31
N ILE A 181 11.77 -5.37 -7.12
CA ILE A 181 10.57 -4.68 -6.67
C ILE A 181 10.49 -4.89 -5.17
N TYR A 182 10.18 -3.82 -4.47
CA TYR A 182 10.07 -3.76 -3.04
C TYR A 182 8.79 -3.01 -2.65
N GLU A 183 8.29 -3.34 -1.47
CA GLU A 183 6.91 -3.06 -1.09
C GLU A 183 6.64 -1.63 -0.57
N LYS A 184 5.33 -1.38 -0.52
CA LYS A 184 4.54 -0.18 -0.20
C LYS A 184 5.18 0.84 0.74
N ILE A 185 5.61 1.96 0.16
CA ILE A 185 5.90 3.16 0.95
C ILE A 185 5.63 4.45 0.17
N ILE A 186 4.74 5.32 0.67
CA ILE A 186 4.71 6.74 0.29
C ILE A 186 4.31 7.63 1.50
N ASN A 187 4.94 8.81 1.55
CA ASN A 187 4.98 9.91 2.52
C ASN A 187 6.05 9.86 3.61
N SER A 188 6.41 8.68 4.10
CA SER A 188 7.41 8.58 5.20
C SER A 188 8.85 8.42 4.69
N LEU A 189 9.04 8.00 3.44
CA LEU A 189 10.38 7.91 2.85
C LEU A 189 10.87 9.28 2.45
N ARG A 190 11.97 9.71 3.06
CA ARG A 190 12.81 10.81 2.57
C ARG A 190 13.69 10.32 1.42
N VAL A 191 13.06 9.75 0.39
CA VAL A 191 13.74 9.14 -0.76
C VAL A 191 13.25 9.83 -2.03
N ASN A 192 14.21 10.23 -2.87
CA ASN A 192 13.93 10.77 -4.19
C ASN A 192 13.88 9.62 -5.19
N PHE A 193 12.87 9.62 -6.05
CA PHE A 193 12.73 8.67 -7.15
C PHE A 193 13.17 9.32 -8.45
N ASP A 194 13.98 8.62 -9.24
CA ASP A 194 14.43 9.10 -10.55
C ASP A 194 13.26 9.13 -11.54
N ARG A 195 12.33 8.18 -11.40
CA ARG A 195 11.13 8.06 -12.25
C ARG A 195 9.93 7.62 -11.43
N VAL A 196 8.77 8.16 -11.77
CA VAL A 196 7.48 7.77 -11.18
C VAL A 196 6.55 7.33 -12.31
N TYR A 197 5.97 6.14 -12.18
CA TYR A 197 5.01 5.55 -13.10
C TYR A 197 3.66 5.38 -12.42
N CYS A 198 2.60 5.83 -13.08
CA CYS A 198 1.22 5.61 -12.65
C CYS A 198 0.54 4.63 -13.61
N TRP A 199 -0.09 3.59 -13.07
CA TRP A 199 -0.68 2.50 -13.83
C TRP A 199 -2.18 2.44 -13.59
N THR A 200 -2.92 2.37 -14.68
CA THR A 200 -4.37 2.14 -14.68
C THR A 200 -4.71 1.12 -15.76
N ASP A 201 -5.69 0.28 -15.53
CA ASP A 201 -6.23 -0.62 -16.55
C ASP A 201 -7.39 0.01 -17.33
N SER A 202 -7.81 1.21 -16.95
CA SER A 202 -8.83 1.96 -17.68
C SER A 202 -8.23 2.71 -18.86
N THR A 203 -8.40 2.12 -20.05
CA THR A 203 -8.05 2.79 -21.31
C THR A 203 -8.80 4.10 -21.51
N ILE A 204 -10.03 4.22 -20.97
CA ILE A 204 -10.82 5.46 -20.99
C ILE A 204 -10.15 6.55 -20.14
N VAL A 205 -9.77 6.24 -18.90
CA VAL A 205 -9.10 7.20 -18.00
C VAL A 205 -7.77 7.63 -18.60
N LEU A 206 -6.99 6.67 -19.10
CA LEU A 206 -5.71 6.99 -19.76
C LEU A 206 -5.92 7.88 -20.99
N GLY A 207 -7.00 7.64 -21.74
CA GLY A 207 -7.42 8.51 -22.84
C GLY A 207 -7.73 9.93 -22.37
N TRP A 208 -8.52 10.08 -21.31
CA TRP A 208 -8.84 11.40 -20.74
C TRP A 208 -7.60 12.17 -20.26
N LEU A 209 -6.63 11.50 -19.64
CA LEU A 209 -5.38 12.11 -19.16
C LEU A 209 -4.48 12.63 -20.29
N GLN A 210 -4.62 12.06 -21.49
CA GLN A 210 -3.89 12.49 -22.68
C GLN A 210 -4.63 13.60 -23.46
N MET A 211 -5.86 13.93 -23.08
CA MET A 211 -6.66 14.97 -23.73
C MET A 211 -6.51 16.32 -23.05
N LEU A 212 -6.67 17.40 -23.82
CA LEU A 212 -6.84 18.74 -23.25
C LEU A 212 -8.12 18.76 -22.39
N PRO A 213 -8.06 19.22 -21.12
CA PRO A 213 -9.23 19.21 -20.23
C PRO A 213 -10.45 19.97 -20.78
N SER A 214 -10.23 20.97 -21.65
CA SER A 214 -11.29 21.72 -22.34
C SER A 214 -12.18 20.86 -23.23
N LYS A 215 -11.67 19.72 -23.75
CA LYS A 215 -12.42 18.75 -24.56
C LYS A 215 -13.33 17.84 -23.73
N LEU A 216 -13.21 17.85 -22.41
CA LEU A 216 -13.95 16.98 -21.50
C LEU A 216 -15.19 17.71 -20.93
N GLN A 217 -16.23 16.94 -20.61
CA GLN A 217 -17.39 17.44 -19.87
C GLN A 217 -16.97 17.92 -18.47
N PRO A 218 -17.68 18.89 -17.86
CA PRO A 218 -17.25 19.53 -16.61
C PRO A 218 -16.94 18.54 -15.48
N PHE A 219 -17.74 17.49 -15.32
CA PHE A 219 -17.49 16.47 -14.31
C PHE A 219 -16.12 15.80 -14.51
N VAL A 220 -15.89 15.22 -15.68
CA VAL A 220 -14.65 14.49 -16.04
C VAL A 220 -13.46 15.45 -16.03
N ARG A 221 -13.62 16.65 -16.61
CA ARG A 221 -12.59 17.70 -16.64
C ARG A 221 -12.06 18.01 -15.25
N ASN A 222 -12.93 18.23 -14.28
CA ASN A 222 -12.51 18.65 -12.94
C ASN A 222 -11.69 17.56 -12.25
N ARG A 223 -12.04 16.28 -12.43
CA ARG A 223 -11.29 15.15 -11.85
C ARG A 223 -9.96 14.97 -12.57
N VAL A 224 -9.94 15.08 -13.90
CA VAL A 224 -8.70 15.02 -14.69
C VAL A 224 -7.76 16.16 -14.32
N ALA A 225 -8.27 17.38 -14.15
CA ALA A 225 -7.47 18.53 -13.71
C ALA A 225 -6.85 18.29 -12.33
N GLU A 226 -7.61 17.74 -11.38
CA GLU A 226 -7.09 17.38 -10.06
C GLU A 226 -6.00 16.29 -10.13
N VAL A 227 -6.20 15.27 -10.97
CA VAL A 227 -5.19 14.22 -11.18
C VAL A 227 -3.93 14.78 -11.83
N LEU A 228 -4.06 15.68 -12.81
CA LEU A 228 -2.90 16.30 -13.46
C LEU A 228 -2.17 17.30 -12.55
N ASP A 229 -2.89 18.00 -11.68
CA ASP A 229 -2.30 18.88 -10.67
C ASP A 229 -1.44 18.08 -9.67
N LYS A 230 -1.96 16.94 -9.18
CA LYS A 230 -1.27 16.12 -8.18
C LYS A 230 -0.25 15.15 -8.76
N ALA A 231 -0.51 14.60 -9.95
CA ALA A 231 0.20 13.48 -10.54
C ALA A 231 0.48 13.66 -12.05
N GLY A 232 0.49 14.90 -12.54
CA GLY A 232 0.84 15.21 -13.95
C GLY A 232 2.30 14.95 -14.29
N SER A 233 3.19 14.91 -13.30
CA SER A 233 4.60 14.54 -13.46
C SER A 233 4.83 13.03 -13.57
N CYS A 234 3.80 12.21 -13.34
CA CYS A 234 3.91 10.76 -13.40
C CYS A 234 3.83 10.26 -14.84
N ASN A 235 4.61 9.22 -15.15
CA ASN A 235 4.53 8.51 -16.42
C ASN A 235 3.32 7.58 -16.40
N TRP A 236 2.18 8.06 -16.93
CA TRP A 236 0.95 7.29 -17.00
C TRP A 236 1.04 6.16 -18.04
N GLN A 237 0.74 4.95 -17.62
CA GLN A 237 0.80 3.73 -18.41
C GLN A 237 -0.45 2.88 -18.21
N HIS A 238 -0.73 2.02 -19.18
CA HIS A 238 -1.77 1.02 -19.06
C HIS A 238 -1.21 -0.27 -18.44
N VAL A 239 -2.00 -0.94 -17.60
CA VAL A 239 -1.70 -2.30 -17.13
C VAL A 239 -2.90 -3.19 -17.44
N PRO A 240 -2.71 -4.41 -17.98
CA PRO A 240 -3.81 -5.37 -18.07
C PRO A 240 -4.43 -5.66 -16.69
N THR A 241 -5.75 -5.78 -16.61
CA THR A 241 -6.46 -5.99 -15.33
C THR A 241 -5.93 -7.21 -14.55
N ASP A 242 -5.64 -8.32 -15.23
CA ASP A 242 -5.08 -9.54 -14.65
C ASP A 242 -3.64 -9.38 -14.12
N LYS A 243 -2.97 -8.30 -14.53
CA LYS A 243 -1.63 -7.92 -14.08
C LYS A 243 -1.65 -6.68 -13.16
N ASN A 244 -2.83 -6.22 -12.73
CA ASN A 244 -2.98 -5.05 -11.87
C ASN A 244 -3.14 -5.46 -10.40
N PRO A 245 -2.11 -5.30 -9.53
CA PRO A 245 -2.22 -5.66 -8.11
C PRO A 245 -3.24 -4.81 -7.34
N ALA A 246 -3.62 -3.63 -7.84
CA ALA A 246 -4.65 -2.81 -7.21
C ALA A 246 -6.06 -3.44 -7.32
N ASP A 247 -6.29 -4.37 -8.27
CA ASP A 247 -7.54 -5.13 -8.39
C ASP A 247 -7.79 -5.98 -7.12
N LEU A 248 -6.74 -6.61 -6.58
CA LEU A 248 -6.80 -7.42 -5.35
C LEU A 248 -7.30 -6.60 -4.15
N ILE A 249 -6.87 -5.33 -4.03
CA ILE A 249 -7.37 -4.43 -2.98
C ILE A 249 -8.83 -4.11 -3.21
N SER A 250 -9.19 -3.76 -4.44
CA SER A 250 -10.53 -3.26 -4.77
C SER A 250 -11.63 -4.31 -4.65
N ARG A 251 -11.29 -5.59 -4.80
CA ARG A 251 -12.23 -6.72 -4.69
C ARG A 251 -12.17 -7.40 -3.34
N GLY A 252 -11.02 -7.26 -2.68
CA GLY A 252 -10.67 -8.04 -1.51
C GLY A 252 -10.37 -9.50 -1.85
N VAL A 253 -9.54 -10.14 -1.04
CA VAL A 253 -9.20 -11.57 -1.16
C VAL A 253 -9.20 -12.25 0.21
N ASP A 254 -9.28 -13.57 0.23
CA ASP A 254 -9.03 -14.34 1.43
C ASP A 254 -7.52 -14.42 1.74
N ILE A 255 -7.19 -14.84 2.95
CA ILE A 255 -5.82 -14.86 3.43
C ILE A 255 -4.91 -15.83 2.68
N SER A 256 -5.45 -16.97 2.22
CA SER A 256 -4.66 -18.01 1.56
C SER A 256 -4.29 -17.57 0.14
N THR A 257 -5.25 -16.95 -0.56
CA THR A 257 -5.00 -16.25 -1.83
C THR A 257 -3.98 -15.13 -1.65
N LEU A 258 -4.11 -14.32 -0.59
CA LEU A 258 -3.15 -13.26 -0.31
C LEU A 258 -1.74 -13.83 -0.07
N GLN A 259 -1.62 -14.86 0.77
CA GLN A 259 -0.33 -15.47 1.11
C GLN A 259 0.40 -16.05 -0.10
N GLY A 260 -0.34 -16.64 -1.04
CA GLY A 260 0.20 -17.20 -2.29
C GLY A 260 0.31 -16.22 -3.46
N SER A 261 -0.01 -14.94 -3.27
CA SER A 261 -0.09 -13.99 -4.39
C SER A 261 1.26 -13.39 -4.74
N ASP A 262 1.93 -13.97 -5.74
CA ASP A 262 3.16 -13.38 -6.31
C ASP A 262 2.91 -11.98 -6.86
N LEU A 263 1.74 -11.74 -7.46
CA LEU A 263 1.36 -10.42 -7.99
C LEU A 263 1.33 -9.35 -6.89
N TRP A 264 0.88 -9.69 -5.69
CA TRP A 264 0.80 -8.75 -4.56
C TRP A 264 2.14 -8.53 -3.86
N TRP A 265 2.90 -9.60 -3.62
CA TRP A 265 4.16 -9.51 -2.87
C TRP A 265 5.34 -9.06 -3.75
N HIS A 266 5.38 -9.51 -5.00
CA HIS A 266 6.49 -9.26 -5.91
C HIS A 266 6.13 -8.28 -7.03
N GLY A 267 4.87 -7.87 -7.15
CA GLY A 267 4.40 -7.02 -8.23
C GLY A 267 4.33 -7.75 -9.59
N PRO A 268 3.98 -7.05 -10.67
CA PRO A 268 3.84 -7.66 -11.98
C PRO A 268 5.18 -8.11 -12.58
N ASP A 269 5.20 -9.31 -13.16
CA ASP A 269 6.42 -9.94 -13.73
C ASP A 269 7.18 -9.06 -14.73
N PHE A 270 6.46 -8.21 -15.47
CA PHE A 270 7.06 -7.34 -16.47
C PHE A 270 8.04 -6.34 -15.88
N LEU A 271 7.87 -5.96 -14.60
CA LEU A 271 8.75 -5.03 -13.89
C LEU A 271 10.05 -5.69 -13.38
N ASN A 272 10.20 -7.01 -13.48
CA ASN A 272 11.36 -7.74 -12.94
C ASN A 272 12.65 -7.62 -13.78
N LYS A 273 12.60 -6.96 -14.94
CA LYS A 273 13.76 -6.74 -15.82
C LYS A 273 13.96 -5.26 -16.10
N ASP A 274 15.19 -4.87 -16.45
CA ASP A 274 15.49 -3.55 -16.98
C ASP A 274 16.09 -3.64 -18.39
N PRO A 275 15.52 -2.96 -19.42
CA PRO A 275 14.22 -2.28 -19.38
C PRO A 275 13.08 -3.28 -19.10
N PHE A 276 12.00 -2.81 -18.46
CA PHE A 276 10.85 -3.66 -18.14
C PHE A 276 10.11 -4.08 -19.42
N ASN A 277 9.68 -5.35 -19.48
CA ASN A 277 9.08 -5.93 -20.69
C ASN A 277 7.57 -5.69 -20.74
N TYR A 278 7.19 -4.51 -21.24
CA TYR A 278 5.82 -4.04 -21.20
C TYR A 278 4.85 -4.88 -22.08
N PRO A 279 3.69 -5.32 -21.55
CA PRO A 279 2.89 -6.35 -22.21
C PRO A 279 2.22 -5.95 -23.55
N SER A 280 1.99 -4.68 -23.91
CA SER A 280 1.65 -4.28 -25.29
C SER A 280 1.37 -2.78 -25.44
N LYS A 281 1.78 -2.17 -26.58
CA LYS A 281 1.37 -0.82 -26.98
C LYS A 281 -0.16 -0.77 -27.10
N LEU A 282 -0.81 0.13 -26.36
CA LEU A 282 -2.23 0.42 -26.56
C LEU A 282 -2.50 0.63 -28.05
N LYS A 283 -3.51 -0.05 -28.58
CA LYS A 283 -4.08 0.32 -29.88
C LYS A 283 -4.55 1.77 -29.76
N PHE A 284 -4.22 2.60 -30.75
CA PHE A 284 -4.58 4.02 -30.77
C PHE A 284 -6.03 4.20 -30.32
N LEU A 285 -6.22 4.84 -29.16
CA LEU A 285 -7.55 5.19 -28.68
C LEU A 285 -8.09 6.26 -29.61
N ASN A 286 -9.28 6.03 -30.17
CA ASN A 286 -9.98 7.08 -30.90
C ASN A 286 -10.58 8.05 -29.87
N PHE A 287 -9.82 9.10 -29.55
CA PHE A 287 -10.17 10.09 -28.52
C PHE A 287 -11.53 10.76 -28.76
N ASP A 288 -11.99 10.84 -30.01
CA ASP A 288 -13.28 11.46 -30.35
C ASP A 288 -14.50 10.58 -29.99
N THR A 289 -14.26 9.30 -29.68
CA THR A 289 -15.31 8.34 -29.29
C THR A 289 -15.33 8.03 -27.79
N LEU A 290 -14.43 8.64 -27.02
CA LEU A 290 -14.37 8.41 -25.58
C LEU A 290 -15.61 8.98 -24.88
N PRO A 291 -16.18 8.28 -23.89
CA PRO A 291 -17.28 8.80 -23.11
C PRO A 291 -16.86 10.08 -22.37
N GLY A 292 -17.80 10.99 -22.12
CA GLY A 292 -17.52 12.24 -21.41
C GLY A 292 -16.72 13.28 -22.21
N THR A 293 -16.56 13.09 -23.52
CA THR A 293 -16.04 14.09 -24.45
C THR A 293 -17.12 15.09 -24.87
N ARG A 294 -16.72 16.31 -25.23
CA ARG A 294 -17.61 17.32 -25.81
C ARG A 294 -17.64 17.16 -27.32
N ALA A 295 -18.84 17.03 -27.89
CA ALA A 295 -19.05 16.79 -29.32
C ALA A 295 -18.52 17.91 -30.25
N HIS A 296 -18.33 19.13 -29.74
CA HIS A 296 -17.77 20.24 -30.50
C HIS A 296 -16.93 21.14 -29.60
N VAL A 297 -15.68 21.38 -29.98
CA VAL A 297 -14.87 22.48 -29.43
C VAL A 297 -14.18 23.18 -30.61
N ALA A 298 -14.79 24.26 -31.09
CA ALA A 298 -14.04 25.32 -31.75
C ALA A 298 -13.61 26.30 -30.66
N LEU A 299 -12.31 26.54 -30.49
CA LEU A 299 -11.73 27.85 -30.17
C LEU A 299 -10.20 27.77 -30.09
N SER A 300 -9.60 28.73 -30.80
CA SER A 300 -8.18 29.07 -30.89
C SER A 300 -7.63 29.55 -29.55
N ILE A 301 -6.43 29.09 -29.17
CA ILE A 301 -5.63 29.73 -28.11
C ILE A 301 -4.17 29.79 -28.58
N LYS A 302 -3.65 31.03 -28.62
CA LYS A 302 -2.24 31.35 -28.81
C LYS A 302 -1.41 30.80 -27.66
N THR A 303 -0.32 30.12 -27.99
CA THR A 303 0.71 29.70 -27.05
C THR A 303 1.45 30.91 -26.48
N GLU A 304 1.36 31.12 -25.17
CA GLU A 304 2.39 31.85 -24.43
C GLU A 304 3.14 30.86 -23.52
N ASN A 305 4.47 30.85 -23.71
CA ASN A 305 5.41 30.05 -22.95
C ASN A 305 5.37 30.48 -21.47
N ILE A 306 5.16 29.51 -20.57
CA ILE A 306 5.51 29.70 -19.16
C ILE A 306 6.60 28.71 -18.81
N HIS A 307 7.82 29.24 -18.76
CA HIS A 307 8.98 28.58 -18.17
C HIS A 307 8.96 28.76 -16.64
N SER A 308 9.04 27.61 -15.97
CA SER A 308 9.90 27.33 -14.82
C SER A 308 9.49 27.75 -13.39
N LYS A 309 9.83 26.80 -12.50
CA LYS A 309 10.16 26.87 -11.07
C LYS A 309 9.00 27.06 -10.10
N ASP A 310 8.67 25.97 -9.40
CA ASP A 310 9.01 25.85 -7.99
C ASP A 310 9.01 24.39 -7.54
N SER A 311 10.05 24.03 -6.79
CA SER A 311 10.20 22.74 -6.11
C SER A 311 9.24 22.69 -4.92
N THR A 312 8.03 22.20 -5.14
CA THR A 312 7.07 21.94 -4.07
C THR A 312 7.00 20.45 -3.80
N PHE A 313 7.33 20.09 -2.56
CA PHE A 313 7.15 18.75 -2.04
C PHE A 313 5.71 18.29 -2.28
N ILE A 314 5.54 17.24 -3.08
CA ILE A 314 4.23 16.66 -3.35
C ILE A 314 3.83 15.85 -2.12
N ASN A 315 2.97 16.44 -1.29
CA ASN A 315 2.24 15.73 -0.24
C ASN A 315 1.22 14.79 -0.91
N PHE A 316 1.67 13.61 -1.35
CA PHE A 316 0.75 12.54 -1.72
C PHE A 316 0.16 11.94 -0.45
N LYS A 317 -0.80 12.61 0.19
CA LYS A 317 -1.64 11.99 1.23
C LYS A 317 -2.43 10.82 0.61
N PHE A 318 -1.78 9.68 0.35
CA PHE A 318 -2.41 8.37 0.25
C PHE A 318 -2.77 7.97 1.67
N GLN A 319 -3.70 8.71 2.25
CA GLN A 319 -4.70 8.06 3.07
C GLN A 319 -5.34 7.09 2.09
N ILE A 320 -5.22 5.77 2.33
CA ILE A 320 -6.16 4.84 1.74
C ILE A 320 -7.51 5.42 2.14
N ILE A 321 -8.21 6.07 1.20
CA ILE A 321 -9.50 6.68 1.45
C ILE A 321 -10.42 5.49 1.71
N TYR A 322 -10.49 5.11 2.98
CA TYR A 322 -11.56 4.31 3.55
C TYR A 322 -12.77 5.19 3.89
N ASP A 323 -12.82 6.43 3.37
CA ASP A 323 -13.98 7.29 3.51
C ASP A 323 -14.91 7.10 2.31
N LEU A 324 -15.74 6.07 2.40
CA LEU A 324 -17.10 6.13 1.85
C LEU A 324 -18.06 5.65 2.94
N PHE A 325 -18.81 6.65 3.43
CA PHE A 325 -20.02 6.60 4.25
C PHE A 325 -19.88 6.58 5.79
N VAL A 326 -19.48 7.73 6.35
CA VAL A 326 -20.27 8.33 7.44
C VAL A 326 -21.18 9.37 6.80
N ALA A 327 -22.44 8.99 6.59
CA ALA A 327 -23.58 9.90 6.43
C ALA A 327 -24.81 9.18 6.96
#